data_AF-A0A8B8MV99-F1
#
_entry.id   AF-A0A8B8MV99-F1
#
_cell.length_a   1.000
_cell.length_b   1.000
_cell.length_c   1.000
_cell.angle_alpha   90.00
_cell.angle_beta   90.00
_cell.angle_gamma   90.00
#
_symmetry.space_group_name_H-M   'P 1'
#
loop_
_entity.id
_entity.type
_entity.pdbx_description
1 polymer ?
#
loop_
_entity_poly.entity_id
_entity_poly.type
_entity_poly.pdbx_seq_one_letter_code
_entity_poly.pdbx_strand_id
1 'polypeptide(L)'
;MERGTNSRASVGPPYEVFLNFRGSDTRHEFTDFLYHGMVDAGIHVFRDSESLHVGNKIGDELLQAIEQSKIYIPIFSRKYASSRWCLRELAHMVECTSRSNEEKEILPIFLKVEPLDVNLRTNLYREALSKHQEKFAAEVESWENALNEVGEKKGWNWKKGESVNCGRGHSCCWPQVMAHVSSIVATPSVNGVIAVVEADGDGD
;
A
#
# COMPACT_ATOMS: atom_id res chain seq x y z
N MET A 1 15.70 -11.64 43.86
CA MET A 1 14.90 -12.40 42.87
C MET A 1 13.61 -11.63 42.65
N GLU A 2 13.56 -10.78 41.64
CA GLU A 2 12.31 -10.12 41.23
C GLU A 2 12.00 -10.57 39.80
N ARG A 3 10.84 -11.23 39.64
CA ARG A 3 10.29 -11.64 38.35
C ARG A 3 9.70 -10.40 37.68
N GLY A 4 10.41 -9.85 36.70
CA GLY A 4 9.81 -8.95 35.72
C GLY A 4 8.90 -9.77 34.79
N THR A 5 7.60 -9.65 34.96
CA THR A 5 6.63 -10.12 33.96
C THR A 5 6.76 -9.25 32.72
N ASN A 6 7.52 -9.75 31.75
CA ASN A 6 7.61 -9.13 30.43
C ASN A 6 6.28 -9.41 29.72
N SER A 7 5.33 -8.46 29.82
CA SER A 7 4.09 -8.50 29.04
C SER A 7 4.47 -8.32 27.57
N ARG A 8 4.78 -9.42 26.90
CA ARG A 8 4.90 -9.49 25.46
C ARG A 8 3.52 -9.13 24.94
N ALA A 9 3.35 -7.88 24.52
CA ALA A 9 2.17 -7.48 23.78
C ALA A 9 1.97 -8.53 22.70
N SER A 10 0.79 -9.15 22.66
CA SER A 10 0.44 -10.09 21.61
C SER A 10 0.45 -9.31 20.31
N VAL A 11 1.58 -9.32 19.61
CA VAL A 11 1.69 -8.79 18.25
C VAL A 11 0.73 -9.64 17.44
N GLY A 12 -0.34 -9.02 16.94
CA GLY A 12 -1.28 -9.66 16.04
C GLY A 12 -0.55 -10.21 14.80
N PRO A 13 -1.24 -10.95 13.93
CA PRO A 13 -0.66 -11.35 12.65
C PRO A 13 -0.10 -10.11 11.92
N PRO A 14 1.02 -10.21 11.18
CA PRO A 14 1.54 -9.09 10.40
C PRO A 14 0.50 -8.64 9.36
N TYR A 15 0.53 -7.38 8.97
CA TYR A 15 -0.31 -6.90 7.86
C TYR A 15 0.19 -7.50 6.53
N GLU A 16 -0.76 -7.89 5.68
CA GLU A 16 -0.47 -8.47 4.35
C GLU A 16 -0.66 -7.42 3.25
N VAL A 17 -1.68 -6.57 3.41
CA VAL A 17 -2.05 -5.51 2.48
C VAL A 17 -2.06 -4.17 3.20
N PHE A 18 -1.47 -3.16 2.57
CA PHE A 18 -1.53 -1.77 2.99
C PHE A 18 -2.36 -0.96 1.99
N LEU A 19 -3.49 -0.42 2.43
CA LEU A 19 -4.31 0.49 1.62
C LEU A 19 -3.89 1.92 1.87
N ASN A 20 -3.42 2.61 0.83
CA ASN A 20 -3.04 4.01 0.90
C ASN A 20 -4.01 4.89 0.12
N PHE A 21 -4.68 5.83 0.78
CA PHE A 21 -5.74 6.60 0.14
C PHE A 21 -6.02 7.94 0.82
N ARG A 22 -6.57 8.86 0.05
CA ARG A 22 -7.08 10.12 0.56
C ARG A 22 -8.41 9.90 1.27
N GLY A 23 -8.39 9.86 2.60
CA GLY A 23 -9.57 9.60 3.42
C GLY A 23 -10.77 10.49 3.11
N SER A 24 -10.55 11.79 2.83
CA SER A 24 -11.61 12.73 2.47
C SER A 24 -12.32 12.42 1.15
N ASP A 25 -11.69 11.65 0.27
CA ASP A 25 -12.19 11.40 -1.08
C ASP A 25 -12.93 10.06 -1.19
N THR A 26 -12.51 9.04 -0.42
CA THR A 26 -12.89 7.65 -0.70
C THR A 26 -13.31 6.82 0.51
N ARG A 27 -13.17 7.33 1.75
CA ARG A 27 -13.34 6.53 2.98
C ARG A 27 -14.70 5.85 3.10
N HIS A 28 -15.79 6.50 2.70
CA HIS A 28 -17.16 5.96 2.84
C HIS A 28 -17.74 5.42 1.53
N GLU A 29 -16.91 5.30 0.49
CA GLU A 29 -17.30 4.74 -0.80
C GLU A 29 -16.43 3.50 -1.09
N PHE A 30 -15.65 3.56 -2.16
CA PHE A 30 -14.88 2.45 -2.72
C PHE A 30 -13.91 1.79 -1.72
N THR A 31 -13.19 2.58 -0.92
CA THR A 31 -12.16 2.03 -0.03
C THR A 31 -12.74 1.21 1.11
N ASP A 32 -13.95 1.54 1.58
CA ASP A 32 -14.62 0.78 2.65
C ASP A 32 -15.02 -0.61 2.14
N PHE A 33 -15.60 -0.68 0.94
CA PHE A 33 -15.89 -1.94 0.27
C PHE A 33 -14.63 -2.77 0.03
N LEU A 34 -13.53 -2.14 -0.39
CA LEU A 34 -12.22 -2.78 -0.56
C LEU A 34 -11.70 -3.41 0.70
N TYR A 35 -11.69 -2.63 1.77
CA TYR A 35 -11.25 -3.09 3.07
C TYR A 35 -12.09 -4.26 3.57
N HIS A 36 -13.42 -4.12 3.61
CA HIS A 36 -14.30 -5.16 4.14
C HIS A 36 -14.26 -6.44 3.32
N GLY A 37 -14.24 -6.35 1.99
CA GLY A 37 -14.16 -7.54 1.15
C GLY A 37 -12.84 -8.31 1.29
N MET A 38 -11.72 -7.64 1.59
CA MET A 38 -10.45 -8.29 1.92
C MET A 38 -10.49 -8.93 3.31
N VAL A 39 -11.02 -8.23 4.31
CA VAL A 39 -11.17 -8.74 5.67
C VAL A 39 -12.09 -9.97 5.70
N ASP A 40 -13.21 -9.94 4.97
CA ASP A 40 -14.14 -11.06 4.84
C ASP A 40 -13.50 -12.28 4.15
N ALA A 41 -12.49 -12.05 3.30
CA ALA A 41 -11.67 -13.09 2.70
C ALA A 41 -10.54 -13.60 3.63
N GLY A 42 -10.44 -13.08 4.85
CA GLY A 42 -9.43 -13.47 5.84
C GLY A 42 -8.06 -12.81 5.66
N ILE A 43 -7.97 -11.77 4.81
CA ILE A 43 -6.72 -11.05 4.55
C ILE A 43 -6.53 -9.96 5.61
N HIS A 44 -5.33 -9.88 6.20
CA HIS A 44 -5.03 -8.87 7.20
C HIS A 44 -4.61 -7.55 6.53
N VAL A 45 -5.51 -6.56 6.60
CA VAL A 45 -5.36 -5.29 5.88
C VAL A 45 -5.14 -4.13 6.83
N PHE A 46 -4.08 -3.35 6.59
CA PHE A 46 -3.94 -2.02 7.18
C PHE A 46 -4.67 -1.00 6.31
N ARG A 47 -5.62 -0.28 6.90
CA ARG A 47 -6.38 0.77 6.22
C ARG A 47 -5.84 2.14 6.65
N ASP A 48 -4.95 2.71 5.85
CA ASP A 48 -4.39 4.02 6.17
C ASP A 48 -5.47 5.11 6.22
N SER A 49 -5.23 6.13 7.02
CA SER A 49 -6.20 7.13 7.37
C SER A 49 -5.44 8.38 7.79
N GLU A 50 -5.68 9.50 7.12
CA GLU A 50 -5.05 10.77 7.50
C GLU A 50 -5.31 11.17 8.96
N SER A 51 -6.43 10.74 9.54
CA SER A 51 -6.73 10.93 10.96
C SER A 51 -5.83 10.15 11.92
N LEU A 52 -5.04 9.18 11.43
CA LEU A 52 -4.03 8.44 12.21
C LEU A 52 -2.68 9.16 12.26
N HIS A 53 -2.50 10.20 11.45
CA HIS A 53 -1.25 10.94 11.38
C HIS A 53 -1.20 12.05 12.42
N VAL A 54 -0.29 11.95 13.39
CA VAL A 54 -0.09 12.97 14.43
C VAL A 54 1.17 13.79 14.14
N GLY A 55 1.00 15.10 13.90
CA GLY A 55 2.11 16.04 13.75
C GLY A 55 2.82 15.96 12.39
N ASN A 56 4.14 15.76 12.40
CA ASN A 56 4.99 15.69 11.20
C ASN A 56 5.66 14.31 11.02
N LYS A 57 5.38 13.34 11.90
CA LYS A 57 5.97 12.01 11.85
C LYS A 57 4.94 10.96 11.41
N ILE A 58 5.40 9.98 10.64
CA ILE A 58 4.66 8.75 10.38
C ILE A 58 4.59 8.01 11.73
N GLY A 59 3.42 7.52 12.13
CA GLY A 59 3.27 6.79 13.40
C GLY A 59 3.98 5.44 13.36
N ASP A 60 4.42 4.93 14.51
CA ASP A 60 5.16 3.66 14.59
C ASP A 60 4.34 2.47 14.04
N GLU A 61 3.03 2.44 14.30
CA GLU A 61 2.13 1.42 13.77
C GLU A 61 2.02 1.50 12.24
N LEU A 62 2.02 2.71 11.69
CA LEU A 62 1.94 2.98 10.25
C LEU A 62 3.23 2.54 9.55
N LEU A 63 4.40 2.84 10.13
CA LEU A 63 5.69 2.34 9.63
C LEU A 63 5.74 0.81 9.65
N GLN A 64 5.34 0.20 10.78
CA GLN A 64 5.30 -1.24 10.92
C GLN A 64 4.38 -1.88 9.87
N ALA A 65 3.21 -1.29 9.61
CA ALA A 65 2.29 -1.79 8.60
C ALA A 65 2.87 -1.71 7.19
N ILE A 66 3.57 -0.63 6.84
CA ILE A 66 4.24 -0.51 5.54
C ILE A 66 5.36 -1.56 5.44
N GLU A 67 6.21 -1.68 6.45
CA GLU A 67 7.32 -2.64 6.43
C GLU A 67 6.88 -4.10 6.34
N GLN A 68 5.79 -4.47 7.03
CA GLN A 68 5.29 -5.84 7.06
C GLN A 68 4.47 -6.24 5.82
N SER A 69 3.80 -5.28 5.17
CA SER A 69 2.89 -5.59 4.07
C SER A 69 3.63 -6.08 2.83
N LYS A 70 3.13 -7.15 2.20
CA LYS A 70 3.65 -7.63 0.91
C LYS A 70 3.03 -6.88 -0.26
N ILE A 71 1.83 -6.34 -0.07
CA ILE A 71 1.04 -5.71 -1.12
C ILE A 71 0.69 -4.28 -0.69
N TYR A 72 1.03 -3.33 -1.55
CA TYR A 72 0.69 -1.93 -1.40
C TYR A 72 -0.38 -1.55 -2.42
N ILE A 73 -1.49 -0.96 -1.98
CA ILE A 73 -2.58 -0.54 -2.86
C ILE A 73 -2.81 0.97 -2.70
N PRO A 74 -2.10 1.80 -3.49
CA PRO A 74 -2.41 3.22 -3.59
C PRO A 74 -3.70 3.41 -4.41
N ILE A 75 -4.69 4.05 -3.78
CA ILE A 75 -5.98 4.38 -4.40
C ILE A 75 -5.95 5.86 -4.78
N PHE A 76 -5.56 6.12 -6.03
CA PHE A 76 -5.45 7.46 -6.57
C PHE A 76 -6.83 8.05 -6.83
N SER A 77 -7.16 9.11 -6.10
CA SER A 77 -8.35 9.93 -6.27
C SER A 77 -7.97 11.33 -6.74
N ARG A 78 -8.95 12.10 -7.23
CA ARG A 78 -8.72 13.44 -7.80
C ARG A 78 -7.92 14.39 -6.88
N LYS A 79 -8.05 14.28 -5.55
CA LYS A 79 -7.31 15.13 -4.59
C LYS A 79 -6.22 14.38 -3.83
N TYR A 80 -5.83 13.19 -4.26
CA TYR A 80 -4.80 12.39 -3.61
C TYR A 80 -3.51 13.18 -3.39
N ALA A 81 -3.00 13.83 -4.44
CA ALA A 81 -1.76 14.62 -4.37
C ALA A 81 -1.87 15.93 -3.58
N SER A 82 -3.04 16.30 -3.06
CA SER A 82 -3.17 17.41 -2.10
C SER A 82 -2.82 17.01 -0.67
N SER A 83 -2.72 15.71 -0.41
CA SER A 83 -2.28 15.18 0.86
C SER A 83 -0.78 14.95 0.87
N ARG A 84 -0.08 15.71 1.71
CA ARG A 84 1.32 15.44 2.03
C ARG A 84 1.51 14.02 2.57
N TRP A 85 0.56 13.51 3.34
CA TRP A 85 0.68 12.18 3.94
C TRP A 85 0.60 11.08 2.89
N CYS A 86 -0.42 11.10 2.03
CA CYS A 86 -0.52 10.12 0.94
C CYS A 86 0.74 10.12 0.05
N LEU A 87 1.31 11.30 -0.24
CA LEU A 87 2.53 11.40 -1.04
C LEU A 87 3.77 10.84 -0.34
N ARG A 88 3.92 11.09 0.97
CA ARG A 88 5.03 10.53 1.76
C ARG A 88 4.93 9.01 1.86
N GLU A 89 3.73 8.50 2.08
CA GLU A 89 3.48 7.06 2.15
C GLU A 89 3.73 6.39 0.81
N LEU A 90 3.29 7.00 -0.30
CA LEU A 90 3.60 6.52 -1.65
C LEU A 90 5.10 6.40 -1.90
N ALA A 91 5.85 7.47 -1.57
CA ALA A 91 7.30 7.45 -1.72
C ALA A 91 7.95 6.38 -0.85
N HIS A 92 7.45 6.18 0.37
CA HIS A 92 7.97 5.14 1.26
C HIS A 92 7.63 3.73 0.78
N MET A 93 6.43 3.49 0.24
CA MET A 93 6.07 2.20 -0.38
C MET A 93 7.01 1.86 -1.55
N VAL A 94 7.29 2.82 -2.43
CA VAL A 94 8.25 2.67 -3.54
C VAL A 94 9.65 2.36 -3.01
N GLU A 95 10.11 3.10 -1.99
CA GLU A 95 11.39 2.83 -1.34
C GLU A 95 11.43 1.39 -0.77
N CYS A 96 10.43 0.99 0.00
CA CYS A 96 10.34 -0.35 0.59
C CYS A 96 10.33 -1.45 -0.48
N THR A 97 9.60 -1.27 -1.58
CA THR A 97 9.61 -2.22 -2.71
C THR A 97 11.00 -2.32 -3.34
N SER A 98 11.72 -1.22 -3.50
CA SER A 98 13.07 -1.22 -4.12
C SER A 98 14.17 -1.81 -3.22
N ARG A 99 14.03 -1.70 -1.89
CA ARG A 99 15.04 -2.14 -0.92
C ARG A 99 14.82 -3.55 -0.37
N SER A 100 13.63 -4.10 -0.57
CA SER A 100 13.24 -5.40 -0.02
C SER A 100 13.91 -6.55 -0.78
N ASN A 101 14.39 -7.54 -0.03
CA ASN A 101 14.81 -8.83 -0.59
C ASN A 101 13.61 -9.79 -0.78
N GLU A 102 12.43 -9.41 -0.29
CA GLU A 102 11.17 -10.11 -0.49
C GLU A 102 10.37 -9.46 -1.64
N GLU A 103 9.61 -10.27 -2.37
CA GLU A 103 8.71 -9.80 -3.42
C GLU A 103 7.56 -8.97 -2.81
N LYS A 104 7.71 -7.65 -2.90
CA LYS A 104 6.67 -6.67 -2.56
C LYS A 104 6.07 -6.10 -3.84
N GLU A 105 4.75 -6.00 -3.90
CA GLU A 105 4.04 -5.48 -5.07
C GLU A 105 3.28 -4.19 -4.79
N ILE A 106 3.28 -3.27 -5.75
CA ILE A 106 2.44 -2.07 -5.75
C ILE A 106 1.35 -2.25 -6.82
N LEU A 107 0.11 -2.26 -6.38
CA LEU A 107 -1.09 -2.52 -7.17
C LEU A 107 -1.97 -1.26 -7.23
N PRO A 108 -1.74 -0.33 -8.18
CA PRO A 108 -2.43 0.94 -8.20
C PRO A 108 -3.90 0.82 -8.64
N ILE A 109 -4.77 1.58 -7.98
CA ILE A 109 -6.18 1.74 -8.34
C ILE A 109 -6.43 3.20 -8.69
N PHE A 110 -6.98 3.45 -9.87
CA PHE A 110 -7.25 4.78 -10.40
C PHE A 110 -8.74 5.11 -10.28
N LEU A 111 -9.11 5.81 -9.21
CA LEU A 111 -10.50 6.17 -8.90
C LEU A 111 -10.87 7.52 -9.52
N LYS A 112 -11.62 7.46 -10.63
CA LYS A 112 -12.06 8.66 -11.38
C LYS A 112 -10.88 9.58 -11.78
N VAL A 113 -9.71 8.99 -11.98
CA VAL A 113 -8.48 9.60 -12.51
C VAL A 113 -7.89 8.63 -13.53
N GLU A 114 -7.02 9.12 -14.41
CA GLU A 114 -6.30 8.29 -15.37
C GLU A 114 -4.84 8.08 -14.93
N PRO A 115 -4.17 6.99 -15.35
CA PRO A 115 -2.74 6.80 -15.07
C PRO A 115 -1.86 7.98 -15.55
N LEU A 116 -2.27 8.65 -16.64
CA LEU A 116 -1.62 9.85 -17.15
C LEU A 116 -1.68 11.06 -16.21
N ASP A 117 -2.73 11.12 -15.37
CA ASP A 117 -2.82 12.14 -14.33
C ASP A 117 -1.82 11.85 -13.20
N VAL A 118 -1.68 10.56 -12.85
CA VAL A 118 -0.80 10.09 -11.78
C VAL A 118 0.67 10.25 -12.16
N ASN A 119 1.08 9.82 -13.36
CA ASN A 119 2.45 10.01 -13.85
C ASN A 119 2.76 11.42 -14.36
N LEU A 120 2.00 12.41 -13.88
CA LEU A 120 2.23 13.83 -14.11
C LEU A 120 2.22 14.25 -15.59
N ARG A 121 1.69 13.44 -16.52
CA ARG A 121 1.57 13.87 -17.92
C ARG A 121 0.44 14.88 -18.12
N THR A 122 -0.46 15.02 -17.15
CA THR A 122 -1.46 16.09 -17.10
C THR A 122 -1.17 17.07 -15.95
N ASN A 123 -1.98 18.13 -15.86
CA ASN A 123 -1.85 19.13 -14.80
C ASN A 123 -2.56 18.75 -13.49
N LEU A 124 -3.27 17.60 -13.43
CA LEU A 124 -4.16 17.29 -12.30
C LEU A 124 -3.42 17.30 -10.94
N TYR A 125 -2.27 16.64 -10.87
CA TYR A 125 -1.47 16.59 -9.64
C TYR A 125 -0.36 17.65 -9.59
N ARG A 126 0.07 18.17 -10.74
CA ARG A 126 1.13 19.20 -10.81
C ARG A 126 0.80 20.46 -10.03
N GLU A 127 -0.47 20.89 -10.04
CA GLU A 127 -0.89 22.05 -9.27
C GLU A 127 -0.76 21.82 -7.76
N ALA A 128 -1.11 20.62 -7.28
CA ALA A 128 -0.99 20.27 -5.87
C ALA A 128 0.49 20.16 -5.44
N LEU A 129 1.32 19.53 -6.27
CA LEU A 129 2.77 19.44 -6.06
C LEU A 129 3.44 20.83 -6.01
N SER A 130 3.04 21.74 -6.90
CA SER A 130 3.55 23.13 -6.91
C SER A 130 3.25 23.85 -5.59
N LYS A 131 2.05 23.67 -5.03
CA LYS A 131 1.68 24.23 -3.71
C LYS A 131 2.51 23.61 -2.58
N HIS A 132 2.87 22.33 -2.70
CA HIS A 132 3.74 21.70 -1.72
C HIS A 132 5.19 22.16 -1.84
N GLN A 133 5.67 22.46 -3.04
CA GLN A 133 7.05 22.93 -3.30
C GLN A 133 7.42 24.14 -2.45
N GLU A 134 6.47 25.04 -2.19
CA GLU A 134 6.70 26.25 -1.38
C GLU A 134 7.11 25.94 0.08
N LYS A 135 6.70 24.78 0.61
CA LYS A 135 6.89 24.42 2.03
C LYS A 135 7.71 23.16 2.25
N PHE A 136 7.75 22.27 1.26
CA PHE A 136 8.29 20.93 1.36
C PHE A 136 9.19 20.59 0.16
N ALA A 137 9.91 21.57 -0.38
CA ALA A 137 10.75 21.44 -1.56
C ALA A 137 11.68 20.21 -1.55
N ALA A 138 12.22 19.85 -0.37
CA ALA A 138 13.12 18.70 -0.21
C ALA A 138 12.42 17.33 -0.31
N GLU A 139 11.09 17.27 -0.15
CA GLU A 139 10.33 16.02 -0.24
C GLU A 139 9.64 15.86 -1.60
N VAL A 140 9.31 16.96 -2.30
CA VAL A 140 8.52 16.91 -3.54
C VAL A 140 9.18 16.08 -4.63
N GLU A 141 10.51 16.13 -4.76
CA GLU A 141 11.23 15.34 -5.76
C GLU A 141 10.98 13.84 -5.60
N SER A 142 11.00 13.31 -4.36
CA SER A 142 10.73 11.89 -4.12
C SER A 142 9.27 11.54 -4.37
N TRP A 143 8.35 12.46 -4.10
CA TRP A 143 6.93 12.28 -4.40
C TRP A 143 6.65 12.25 -5.90
N GLU A 144 7.28 13.13 -6.68
CA GLU A 144 7.17 13.14 -8.14
C GLU A 144 7.71 11.85 -8.75
N ASN A 145 8.87 11.38 -8.28
CA ASN A 145 9.43 10.11 -8.73
C ASN A 145 8.51 8.93 -8.42
N ALA A 146 7.95 8.87 -7.21
CA ALA A 146 7.02 7.80 -6.82
C ALA A 146 5.72 7.83 -7.64
N LEU A 147 5.16 9.02 -7.89
CA LEU A 147 3.98 9.19 -8.73
C LEU A 147 4.25 8.79 -10.19
N ASN A 148 5.39 9.16 -10.75
CA ASN A 148 5.81 8.75 -12.10
C ASN A 148 5.96 7.24 -12.19
N GLU A 149 6.70 6.61 -11.27
CA GLU A 149 6.93 5.17 -11.29
C GLU A 149 5.62 4.38 -11.14
N VAL A 150 4.81 4.72 -10.14
CA VAL A 150 3.57 3.98 -9.87
C VAL A 150 2.50 4.26 -10.93
N GLY A 151 2.45 5.47 -11.50
CA GLY A 151 1.55 5.82 -12.58
C GLY A 151 1.86 5.11 -13.91
N GLU A 152 3.05 4.51 -14.06
CA GLU A 152 3.40 3.65 -15.21
C GLU A 152 3.07 2.17 -14.97
N LYS A 153 2.79 1.75 -13.73
CA LYS A 153 2.44 0.37 -13.41
C LYS A 153 1.02 0.04 -13.90
N LYS A 154 0.81 -1.22 -14.29
CA LYS A 154 -0.53 -1.73 -14.60
C LYS A 154 -1.40 -1.68 -13.33
N GLY A 155 -2.62 -1.21 -13.48
CA GLY A 155 -3.59 -1.12 -12.40
C GLY A 155 -5.02 -1.16 -12.90
N TRP A 156 -5.96 -0.83 -12.01
CA TRP A 156 -7.39 -0.89 -12.31
C TRP A 156 -8.01 0.49 -12.30
N ASN A 157 -8.69 0.84 -13.38
CA ASN A 157 -9.46 2.08 -13.47
C ASN A 157 -10.87 1.84 -12.92
N TRP A 158 -11.32 2.69 -12.00
CA TRP A 158 -12.68 2.65 -11.46
C TRP A 158 -13.43 3.93 -11.83
N LYS A 159 -14.49 3.80 -12.64
CA LYS A 159 -15.35 4.92 -13.04
C LYS A 159 -16.75 4.75 -12.45
N LYS A 160 -17.38 5.86 -12.03
CA LYS A 160 -18.72 5.85 -11.42
C LYS A 160 -19.73 5.26 -12.43
N GLY A 161 -20.33 4.12 -12.09
CA GLY A 161 -21.23 3.35 -12.97
C GLY A 161 -20.94 1.85 -12.97
N GLU A 162 -19.74 1.44 -12.54
CA GLU A 162 -19.44 0.06 -12.18
C GLU A 162 -19.95 -0.18 -10.75
N SER A 163 -21.05 -0.90 -10.62
CA SER A 163 -21.59 -1.31 -9.33
C SER A 163 -20.69 -2.35 -8.67
N VAL A 164 -20.52 -2.30 -7.34
CA VAL A 164 -19.85 -3.36 -6.56
C VAL A 164 -20.55 -4.72 -6.74
N ASN A 165 -21.86 -4.67 -7.02
CA ASN A 165 -22.64 -5.80 -7.53
C ASN A 165 -22.64 -5.78 -9.05
N CYS A 166 -21.65 -6.44 -9.66
CA CYS A 166 -21.63 -6.66 -11.09
C CYS A 166 -22.67 -7.74 -11.43
N GLY A 167 -23.87 -7.32 -11.85
CA GLY A 167 -24.73 -8.17 -12.67
C GLY A 167 -23.95 -8.61 -13.92
N ARG A 168 -24.24 -9.81 -14.43
CA ARG A 168 -23.57 -10.43 -15.60
C ARG A 168 -23.50 -9.43 -16.78
N GLY A 169 -22.39 -8.71 -16.94
CA GLY A 169 -22.21 -7.80 -18.07
C GLY A 169 -21.30 -6.58 -17.90
N HIS A 170 -20.96 -6.15 -16.67
CA HIS A 170 -19.98 -5.06 -16.46
C HIS A 170 -18.61 -5.63 -16.06
N SER A 171 -17.51 -5.03 -16.55
CA SER A 171 -16.13 -5.37 -16.19
C SER A 171 -15.86 -5.05 -14.73
N CYS A 172 -16.24 -5.95 -13.84
CA CYS A 172 -15.97 -5.82 -12.42
C CYS A 172 -14.46 -5.92 -12.19
N CYS A 173 -13.79 -4.80 -11.88
CA CYS A 173 -12.38 -4.85 -11.50
C CYS A 173 -12.20 -5.55 -10.14
N TRP A 174 -13.28 -5.65 -9.36
CA TRP A 174 -13.29 -6.17 -8.00
C TRP A 174 -12.81 -7.63 -7.88
N PRO A 175 -13.42 -8.63 -8.56
CA PRO A 175 -12.91 -10.00 -8.54
C PRO A 175 -11.49 -10.12 -9.06
N GLN A 176 -11.07 -9.24 -9.98
CA GLN A 176 -9.71 -9.27 -10.52
C GLN A 176 -8.69 -8.79 -9.49
N VAL A 177 -8.96 -7.68 -8.79
CA VAL A 177 -8.14 -7.19 -7.68
C VAL A 177 -8.05 -8.26 -6.59
N MET A 178 -9.20 -8.80 -6.16
CA MET A 178 -9.24 -9.83 -5.11
C MET A 178 -8.50 -11.11 -5.51
N ALA A 179 -8.65 -11.57 -6.75
CA ALA A 179 -7.93 -12.75 -7.23
C ALA A 179 -6.42 -12.52 -7.27
N HIS A 180 -5.97 -11.35 -7.72
CA HIS A 180 -4.55 -11.02 -7.75
C HIS A 180 -3.95 -10.94 -6.33
N VAL A 181 -4.63 -10.22 -5.44
CA VAL A 181 -4.22 -10.10 -4.03
C VAL A 181 -4.18 -11.47 -3.35
N SER A 182 -5.21 -12.29 -3.53
CA SER A 182 -5.26 -13.64 -2.94
C SER A 182 -4.14 -14.54 -3.47
N SER A 183 -3.79 -14.40 -4.75
CA SER A 183 -2.68 -15.16 -5.34
C SER A 183 -1.34 -14.80 -4.70
N ILE A 184 -1.08 -13.52 -4.43
CA ILE A 184 0.17 -13.07 -3.79
C ILE A 184 0.18 -13.42 -2.30
N VAL A 185 -0.96 -13.32 -1.62
CA VAL A 185 -1.07 -13.71 -0.21
C VAL A 185 -0.82 -15.21 -0.02
N ALA A 186 -1.30 -16.04 -0.96
CA ALA A 186 -1.15 -17.49 -0.90
C ALA A 186 0.29 -17.99 -1.19
N THR A 187 1.19 -17.15 -1.72
CA THR A 187 2.58 -17.56 -1.96
C THR A 187 3.40 -17.52 -0.67
N PRO A 188 4.03 -18.63 -0.25
CA PRO A 188 4.98 -18.62 0.86
C PRO A 188 6.14 -17.68 0.53
N SER A 189 6.57 -16.85 1.48
CA SER A 189 7.79 -16.05 1.32
C SER A 189 8.96 -17.03 1.17
N VAL A 190 9.66 -16.99 0.04
CA VAL A 190 10.84 -17.82 -0.21
C VAL A 190 12.01 -17.26 0.59
N ASN A 191 12.14 -17.60 1.87
CA ASN A 191 13.42 -17.54 2.58
C ASN A 191 13.45 -18.47 3.79
N GLY A 192 14.23 -19.54 3.68
CA GLY A 192 14.46 -20.50 4.77
C GLY A 192 15.01 -21.87 4.37
N VAL A 193 15.87 -21.99 3.35
CA VAL A 193 16.74 -23.18 3.22
C VAL A 193 18.18 -22.73 3.38
N ILE A 194 18.59 -22.52 4.63
CA ILE A 194 20.01 -22.63 4.96
C ILE A 194 20.29 -24.13 4.87
N ALA A 195 20.99 -24.56 3.81
CA ALA A 195 21.58 -25.89 3.79
C ALA A 195 22.57 -25.95 4.97
N VAL A 196 22.17 -26.64 6.04
CA VAL A 196 23.10 -27.05 7.08
C VAL A 196 23.99 -28.09 6.41
N VAL A 197 25.19 -27.69 6.03
CA VAL A 197 26.26 -28.64 5.76
C VAL A 197 26.58 -29.29 7.11
N GLU A 198 26.07 -30.50 7.33
CA GLU A 198 26.60 -31.41 8.33
C GLU A 198 28.07 -31.66 7.95
N ALA A 199 28.98 -31.07 8.73
CA ALA A 199 30.35 -31.53 8.75
C ALA A 199 30.34 -32.83 9.53
N ASP A 200 30.44 -33.95 8.80
CA ASP A 200 30.72 -35.25 9.38
C ASP A 200 31.99 -35.14 10.24
N GLY A 201 31.81 -35.41 11.53
CA GLY A 201 32.91 -35.63 12.44
C GLY A 201 33.49 -37.00 12.18
N ASP A 202 34.72 -37.04 11.67
CA ASP A 202 35.58 -38.20 11.84
C ASP A 202 36.39 -38.00 13.13
N GLY A 203 36.05 -38.80 14.14
CA GLY A 203 36.93 -39.07 15.27
C GLY A 203 37.83 -40.25 14.93
N ASP A 204 39.14 -40.08 15.18
CA ASP A 204 39.92 -40.88 16.14
C ASP A 204 41.27 -40.18 16.40
#